data_AF-A0A9E5Z7S2-F1
#
_entry.id   AF-A0A9E5Z7S2-F1
#
_cell.length_a   1.000
_cell.length_b   1.000
_cell.length_c   1.000
_cell.angle_alpha   90.00
_cell.angle_beta   90.00
_cell.angle_gamma   90.00
#
_symmetry.space_group_name_H-M   'P 1'
#
loop_
_entity.id
_entity.type
_entity.pdbx_description
1 polymer ?
#
loop_
_entity_poly.entity_id
_entity_poly.type
_entity_poly.pdbx_seq_one_letter_code
_entity_poly.pdbx_strand_id
1 'polypeptide(L)'
;MGYTDGPHDDPADTKDRLTRIGSKYQASPTGVADGDNVYLLVDSAGRLVTKNQYEAATFKVIDAVAITAGTPVTVWTPASGKTVRLLGWAISTSAAAALEFQDSGTPGTVIAQTPLLALAGVHDSPDIGDGLALAAVDNTLKLNVTASSTVSGMVFGVEE
;
A
#
# COMPACT_ATOMS: atom_id res chain seq x y z
N MET A 1 -16.60 -9.01 -36.17
CA MET A 1 -17.56 -8.28 -35.34
C MET A 1 -16.99 -6.89 -35.16
N GLY A 2 -17.58 -5.89 -35.80
CA GLY A 2 -17.13 -4.51 -35.67
C GLY A 2 -17.70 -3.92 -34.39
N TYR A 3 -16.84 -3.41 -33.52
CA TYR A 3 -17.27 -2.48 -32.48
C TYR A 3 -17.45 -1.13 -33.15
N THR A 4 -18.69 -0.63 -33.18
CA THR A 4 -18.96 0.77 -33.46
C THR A 4 -19.05 1.47 -32.12
N ASP A 5 -18.03 2.27 -31.79
CA ASP A 5 -18.11 3.18 -30.67
C ASP A 5 -19.30 4.12 -30.91
N GLY A 6 -20.22 4.15 -29.96
CA GLY A 6 -21.35 5.08 -29.99
C GLY A 6 -20.83 6.52 -29.97
N PRO A 7 -21.68 7.50 -30.32
CA PRO A 7 -21.29 8.90 -30.28
C PRO A 7 -20.83 9.28 -28.85
N HIS A 8 -19.53 9.53 -28.69
CA HIS A 8 -18.90 10.05 -27.47
C HIS A 8 -19.20 11.54 -27.23
N ASP A 9 -20.29 12.05 -27.81
CA ASP A 9 -20.68 13.46 -27.78
C ASP A 9 -21.70 13.75 -26.67
N ASP A 10 -22.12 12.75 -25.91
CA ASP A 10 -23.04 12.94 -24.78
C ASP A 10 -22.26 13.23 -23.48
N PRO A 11 -22.40 14.42 -22.88
CA PRO A 11 -21.82 14.71 -21.56
C PRO A 11 -22.33 13.80 -20.44
N ALA A 12 -23.33 12.93 -20.70
CA ALA A 12 -23.76 11.87 -19.79
C ALA A 12 -22.91 10.58 -19.88
N ASP A 13 -22.09 10.38 -20.93
CA ASP A 13 -21.28 9.16 -21.14
C ASP A 13 -20.02 9.14 -20.26
N THR A 14 -19.44 10.32 -19.98
CA THR A 14 -18.46 10.46 -18.92
C THR A 14 -19.16 10.97 -17.66
N LYS A 15 -19.50 10.07 -16.74
CA LYS A 15 -19.76 10.47 -15.34
C LYS A 15 -18.55 11.17 -14.69
N ASP A 16 -17.41 11.24 -15.40
CA ASP A 16 -16.28 12.10 -15.09
C ASP A 16 -16.40 13.49 -15.73
N ARG A 17 -16.33 14.48 -14.85
CA ARG A 17 -16.63 15.90 -15.06
C ARG A 17 -15.59 16.64 -15.91
N LEU A 18 -15.48 16.31 -17.20
CA LEU A 18 -14.68 17.10 -18.13
C LEU A 18 -15.29 18.50 -18.31
N THR A 19 -14.53 19.54 -17.94
CA THR A 19 -14.91 20.94 -18.14
C THR A 19 -14.22 21.48 -19.38
N ARG A 20 -14.98 22.12 -20.27
CA ARG A 20 -14.40 22.78 -21.45
C ARG A 20 -13.83 24.15 -21.07
N ILE A 21 -12.55 24.36 -21.36
CA ILE A 21 -11.83 25.63 -21.16
C ILE A 21 -11.27 26.07 -22.51
N GLY A 22 -11.94 27.03 -23.14
CA GLY A 22 -11.65 27.45 -24.51
C GLY A 22 -11.78 26.29 -25.51
N SER A 23 -10.67 25.93 -26.16
CA SER A 23 -10.58 24.81 -27.12
C SER A 23 -10.15 23.48 -26.49
N LYS A 24 -9.95 23.41 -25.17
CA LYS A 24 -9.48 22.21 -24.47
C LYS A 24 -10.56 21.64 -23.55
N TYR A 25 -10.51 20.33 -23.34
CA TYR A 25 -11.24 19.65 -22.26
C TYR A 25 -10.28 19.38 -21.12
N GLN A 26 -10.73 19.64 -19.90
CA GLN A 26 -9.93 19.49 -18.68
C GLN A 26 -10.72 18.68 -17.64
N ALA A 27 -10.09 17.65 -17.08
CA ALA A 27 -10.49 17.06 -15.81
C ALA A 27 -9.57 17.59 -14.70
N SER A 28 -10.12 17.78 -13.51
CA SER A 28 -9.34 18.06 -12.30
C SER A 28 -9.11 16.73 -11.58
N PRO A 29 -7.90 16.14 -11.64
CA PRO A 29 -7.60 14.96 -10.84
C PRO A 29 -7.69 15.30 -9.36
N THR A 30 -8.29 14.41 -8.57
CA THR A 30 -8.31 14.54 -7.10
C THR A 30 -6.96 14.12 -6.55
N GLY A 31 -6.39 14.88 -5.60
CA GLY A 31 -5.13 14.52 -4.93
C GLY A 31 -3.86 14.94 -5.66
N VAL A 32 -3.95 15.83 -6.66
CA VAL A 32 -2.80 16.42 -7.36
C VAL A 32 -2.80 17.93 -7.10
N ALA A 33 -1.69 18.47 -6.60
CA ALA A 33 -1.51 19.90 -6.36
C ALA A 33 -0.94 20.61 -7.61
N ASP A 34 -1.03 21.94 -7.63
CA ASP A 34 -0.43 22.74 -8.69
C ASP A 34 1.10 22.58 -8.67
N GLY A 35 1.68 22.27 -9.83
CA GLY A 35 3.13 22.02 -9.97
C GLY A 35 3.57 20.56 -9.81
N ASP A 36 2.68 19.64 -9.45
CA ASP A 36 3.02 18.21 -9.37
C ASP A 36 3.24 17.59 -10.77
N ASN A 37 4.20 16.66 -10.85
CA ASN A 37 4.36 15.81 -12.02
C ASN A 37 3.56 14.51 -11.84
N VAL A 38 2.69 14.19 -12.81
CA VAL A 38 1.85 12.98 -12.75
C VAL A 38 2.12 12.05 -13.92
N TYR A 39 2.05 10.74 -13.63
CA TYR A 39 1.94 9.72 -14.68
C TYR A 39 0.46 9.44 -14.95
N LEU A 40 0.08 9.57 -16.21
CA LEU A 40 -1.25 9.19 -16.68
C LEU A 40 -1.17 7.77 -17.23
N LEU A 41 -1.83 6.85 -16.53
CA LEU A 41 -1.95 5.47 -16.97
C LEU A 41 -3.34 5.26 -17.58
N VAL A 42 -3.46 4.28 -18.48
CA VAL A 42 -4.72 3.90 -19.10
C VAL A 42 -5.06 2.48 -18.65
N ASP A 43 -6.24 2.28 -18.05
CA ASP A 43 -6.70 0.95 -17.64
C ASP A 43 -7.19 0.10 -18.84
N SER A 44 -7.53 -1.16 -18.60
CA SER A 44 -8.02 -2.07 -19.64
C SER A 44 -9.38 -1.70 -20.22
N ALA A 45 -10.09 -0.75 -19.59
CA ALA A 45 -11.34 -0.17 -20.07
C ALA A 45 -11.13 1.19 -20.75
N GLY A 46 -9.88 1.63 -20.95
CA GLY A 46 -9.55 2.89 -21.61
C GLY A 46 -9.67 4.14 -20.74
N ARG A 47 -9.82 4.00 -19.41
CA ARG A 47 -9.93 5.14 -18.49
C ARG A 47 -8.56 5.66 -18.11
N LEU A 48 -8.43 6.99 -18.04
CA LEU A 48 -7.25 7.63 -17.47
C LEU A 48 -7.29 7.47 -15.95
N VAL A 49 -6.22 6.93 -15.39
CA VAL A 49 -6.02 6.82 -13.94
C VAL A 49 -4.71 7.50 -13.57
N THR A 50 -4.77 8.38 -12.58
CA THR A 50 -3.58 8.90 -11.91
C THR A 50 -3.13 7.85 -10.91
N LYS A 51 -1.87 7.41 -10.98
CA LYS A 51 -1.32 6.60 -9.88
C LYS A 51 -1.31 7.49 -8.64
N ASN A 52 -2.05 7.11 -7.59
CA ASN A 52 -1.83 7.70 -6.27
C ASN A 52 -0.41 7.30 -5.88
N GLN A 53 0.55 8.20 -6.10
CA GLN A 53 1.94 7.96 -5.75
C GLN A 53 2.07 8.14 -4.24
N TYR A 54 1.61 7.14 -3.49
CA TYR A 54 2.20 6.92 -2.18
C TYR A 54 3.63 6.45 -2.44
N GLU A 55 4.57 7.39 -2.52
CA GLU A 55 5.99 7.09 -2.43
C GLU A 55 6.33 6.88 -0.96
N ALA A 56 7.14 5.87 -0.67
CA ALA A 56 7.55 5.61 0.71
C ALA A 56 8.36 6.80 1.25
N ALA A 57 7.79 7.48 2.24
CA ALA A 57 8.45 8.57 2.97
C ALA A 57 9.04 8.11 4.30
N THR A 58 8.58 6.97 4.81
CA THR A 58 8.99 6.39 6.09
C THR A 58 9.48 4.97 5.90
N PHE A 59 10.68 4.70 6.44
CA PHE A 59 11.32 3.39 6.45
C PHE A 59 11.57 2.98 7.90
N LYS A 60 11.10 1.80 8.30
CA LYS A 60 11.38 1.22 9.62
C LYS A 60 12.27 -0.01 9.44
N VAL A 61 13.48 0.08 9.96
CA VAL A 61 14.44 -1.03 9.98
C VAL A 61 14.07 -1.98 11.12
N ILE A 62 14.05 -3.27 10.82
CA ILE A 62 13.93 -4.34 11.79
C ILE A 62 15.33 -4.96 11.90
N ASP A 63 16.03 -4.68 13.00
CA ASP A 63 17.40 -5.13 13.22
C ASP A 63 17.42 -6.36 14.13
N ALA A 64 17.44 -7.55 13.53
CA ALA A 64 17.58 -8.84 14.21
C ALA A 64 16.66 -9.01 15.43
N VAL A 65 15.37 -8.71 15.25
CA VAL A 65 14.37 -8.77 16.32
C VAL A 65 13.91 -10.21 16.53
N ALA A 66 14.10 -10.73 17.74
CA ALA A 66 13.54 -12.02 18.13
C ALA A 66 12.03 -11.89 18.38
N ILE A 67 11.24 -12.68 17.65
CA ILE A 67 9.77 -12.72 17.76
C ILE A 67 9.38 -14.14 18.14
N THR A 68 8.62 -14.27 19.23
CA THR A 68 8.02 -15.54 19.65
C THR A 68 6.68 -15.70 18.93
N ALA A 69 6.42 -16.88 18.37
CA ALA A 69 5.16 -17.14 17.68
C ALA A 69 3.94 -16.91 18.58
N GLY A 70 2.96 -16.17 18.07
CA GLY A 70 1.76 -15.77 18.82
C GLY A 70 1.98 -14.61 19.78
N THR A 71 3.18 -14.01 19.80
CA THR A 71 3.51 -12.81 20.59
C THR A 71 4.00 -11.71 19.64
N PRO A 72 3.08 -11.00 18.96
CA PRO A 72 3.44 -9.98 17.98
C PRO A 72 4.25 -8.84 18.62
N VAL A 73 5.24 -8.32 17.89
CA VAL A 73 6.03 -7.15 18.29
C VAL A 73 5.60 -5.92 17.48
N THR A 74 5.68 -4.73 18.08
CA THR A 74 5.44 -3.48 17.35
C THR A 74 6.65 -3.15 16.48
N VAL A 75 6.44 -2.97 15.17
CA VAL A 75 7.49 -2.60 14.20
C VAL A 75 7.35 -1.17 13.67
N TRP A 76 6.17 -0.57 13.82
CA TRP A 76 5.93 0.84 13.50
C TRP A 76 4.87 1.43 14.42
N THR A 77 5.25 2.46 15.20
CA THR A 77 4.32 3.35 15.89
C THR A 77 4.22 4.66 15.09
N PRO A 78 3.02 5.05 14.58
CA PRO A 78 2.88 6.31 13.87
C PRO A 78 3.08 7.50 14.81
N ALA A 79 3.36 8.68 14.25
CA ALA A 79 3.22 9.92 15.00
C ALA A 79 1.77 10.07 15.54
N SER A 80 1.63 10.78 16.66
CA SER A 80 0.31 10.95 17.27
C SER A 80 -0.69 11.60 16.32
N GLY A 81 -1.89 11.03 16.24
CA GLY A 81 -2.96 11.45 15.35
C GLY A 81 -2.78 11.02 13.89
N LYS A 82 -1.79 10.17 13.59
CA LYS A 82 -1.53 9.63 12.24
C LYS A 82 -1.88 8.15 12.14
N THR A 83 -2.17 7.68 10.93
CA THR A 83 -2.25 6.24 10.62
C THR A 83 -1.05 5.81 9.77
N VAL A 84 -0.75 4.51 9.77
CA VAL A 84 0.29 3.93 8.92
C VAL A 84 -0.35 3.38 7.65
N ARG A 85 0.22 3.73 6.50
CA ARG A 85 -0.03 3.06 5.21
C ARG A 85 1.21 2.28 4.80
N LEU A 86 1.13 0.95 4.90
CA LEU A 86 2.18 0.03 4.51
C LEU A 86 2.22 -0.09 2.99
N LEU A 87 3.34 0.25 2.37
CA LEU A 87 3.55 0.18 0.91
C LEU A 87 4.40 -1.02 0.50
N GLY A 88 5.15 -1.60 1.42
CA GLY A 88 5.88 -2.83 1.17
C GLY A 88 6.90 -3.16 2.24
N TRP A 89 7.65 -4.22 1.97
CA TRP A 89 8.67 -4.77 2.87
C TRP A 89 9.75 -5.51 2.10
N ALA A 90 10.91 -5.62 2.73
CA ALA A 90 12.00 -6.51 2.35
C ALA A 90 12.54 -7.12 3.64
N ILE A 91 12.18 -8.38 3.90
CA ILE A 91 12.36 -9.01 5.23
C ILE A 91 12.87 -10.43 5.09
N SER A 92 13.62 -10.87 6.10
CA SER A 92 14.14 -12.21 6.25
C SER A 92 13.81 -12.77 7.63
N THR A 93 13.81 -14.11 7.73
CA THR A 93 13.58 -14.82 8.99
C THR A 93 14.65 -15.88 9.22
N SER A 94 15.10 -16.05 10.46
CA SER A 94 16.06 -17.09 10.84
C SER A 94 15.43 -18.48 11.00
N ALA A 95 14.11 -18.64 10.84
CA ALA A 95 13.41 -19.92 10.90
C ALA A 95 12.51 -20.14 9.68
N ALA A 96 11.99 -21.36 9.49
CA ALA A 96 10.93 -21.59 8.52
C ALA A 96 9.60 -21.02 9.06
N ALA A 97 9.34 -19.74 8.78
CA ALA A 97 8.20 -19.00 9.30
C ALA A 97 7.56 -18.14 8.20
N ALA A 98 6.22 -18.04 8.22
CA ALA A 98 5.54 -16.93 7.57
C ALA A 98 5.52 -15.73 8.54
N LEU A 99 5.54 -14.52 7.97
CA LEU A 99 5.43 -13.29 8.73
C LEU A 99 4.05 -12.68 8.51
N GLU A 100 3.38 -12.35 9.61
CA GLU A 100 2.04 -11.78 9.65
C GLU A 100 2.11 -10.33 10.09
N PHE A 101 1.77 -9.42 9.19
CA PHE A 101 1.60 -8.00 9.50
C PHE A 101 0.23 -7.81 10.11
N GLN A 102 0.17 -7.18 11.28
CA GLN A 102 -1.06 -7.04 12.06
C GLN A 102 -1.33 -5.58 12.42
N ASP A 103 -2.61 -5.21 12.40
CA ASP A 103 -3.08 -3.97 12.99
C ASP A 103 -3.26 -4.16 14.51
N SER A 104 -2.79 -3.21 15.32
CA SER A 104 -2.96 -3.26 16.78
C SER A 104 -4.37 -2.97 17.28
N GLY A 105 -5.26 -2.39 16.46
CA GLY A 105 -6.61 -2.00 16.87
C GLY A 105 -7.47 -3.19 17.33
N THR A 106 -7.26 -4.38 16.76
CA THR A 106 -7.82 -5.64 17.27
C THR A 106 -6.74 -6.73 17.19
N PRO A 107 -6.30 -7.30 18.32
CA PRO A 107 -5.26 -8.32 18.35
C PRO A 107 -5.54 -9.48 17.37
N GLY A 108 -4.53 -9.85 16.58
CA GLY A 108 -4.64 -10.94 15.60
C GLY A 108 -5.25 -10.54 14.25
N THR A 109 -5.58 -9.27 14.02
CA THR A 109 -6.05 -8.79 12.70
C THR A 109 -4.87 -8.75 11.72
N VAL A 110 -4.71 -9.80 10.93
CA VAL A 110 -3.69 -9.89 9.88
C VAL A 110 -4.15 -9.08 8.66
N ILE A 111 -3.34 -8.09 8.26
CA ILE A 111 -3.61 -7.22 7.10
C ILE A 111 -2.79 -7.63 5.87
N ALA A 112 -1.64 -8.27 6.08
CA ALA A 112 -0.79 -8.84 5.04
C ALA A 112 0.03 -10.00 5.60
N GLN A 113 0.46 -10.90 4.72
CA GLN A 113 1.29 -12.04 5.12
C GLN A 113 2.26 -12.43 4.01
N THR A 114 3.44 -12.91 4.39
CA THR A 114 4.31 -13.64 3.46
C THR A 114 3.83 -15.08 3.26
N PRO A 115 4.20 -15.75 2.16
CA PRO A 115 4.25 -17.21 2.13
C PRO A 115 5.14 -17.75 3.27
N LEU A 116 5.06 -19.06 3.52
CA LEU A 116 6.01 -19.73 4.40
C LEU A 116 7.42 -19.59 3.81
N LEU A 117 8.30 -18.87 4.52
CA LEU A 117 9.66 -18.66 4.06
C LEU A 117 10.55 -19.84 4.45
N ALA A 118 11.57 -20.09 3.63
CA ALA A 118 12.67 -20.95 4.03
C ALA A 118 13.53 -20.27 5.12
N LEU A 119 14.31 -21.07 5.86
CA LEU A 119 15.28 -20.56 6.82
C LEU A 119 16.27 -19.59 6.15
N ALA A 120 16.45 -18.40 6.72
CA ALA A 120 17.22 -17.30 6.14
C ALA A 120 16.71 -16.81 4.77
N GLY A 121 15.49 -17.18 4.39
CA GLY A 121 14.84 -16.72 3.17
C GLY A 121 14.50 -15.23 3.26
N VAL A 122 14.78 -14.50 2.19
CA VAL A 122 14.36 -13.11 2.01
C VAL A 122 13.06 -13.09 1.21
N HIS A 123 12.15 -12.20 1.57
CA HIS A 123 10.92 -11.95 0.86
C HIS A 123 10.68 -10.46 0.71
N ASP A 124 10.53 -10.04 -0.55
CA ASP A 124 10.09 -8.70 -0.91
C ASP A 124 8.57 -8.71 -1.13
N SER A 125 7.88 -7.66 -0.70
CA SER A 125 6.44 -7.54 -0.91
C SER A 125 6.07 -7.62 -2.40
N PRO A 126 4.98 -8.30 -2.78
CA PRO A 126 4.41 -8.15 -4.11
C PRO A 126 3.90 -6.71 -4.30
N ASP A 127 3.51 -6.37 -5.53
CA ASP A 127 2.75 -5.13 -5.76
C ASP A 127 1.41 -5.22 -5.00
N ILE A 128 1.25 -4.35 -4.00
CA ILE A 128 0.05 -4.24 -3.16
C ILE A 128 -0.78 -2.99 -3.50
N GLY A 129 -0.60 -2.41 -4.70
CA GLY A 129 -1.35 -1.26 -5.17
C GLY A 129 -1.07 0.00 -4.33
N ASP A 130 -2.13 0.68 -3.89
CA ASP A 130 -2.05 1.91 -3.08
C ASP A 130 -1.60 1.66 -1.62
N GLY A 131 -1.16 0.44 -1.30
CA GLY A 131 -0.78 0.03 0.04
C GLY A 131 -1.95 -0.29 0.96
N LEU A 132 -1.61 -0.71 2.18
CA LEU A 132 -2.56 -1.15 3.20
C LEU A 132 -2.53 -0.17 4.38
N ALA A 133 -3.62 0.58 4.55
CA ALA A 133 -3.81 1.47 5.69
C ALA A 133 -4.27 0.70 6.93
N LEU A 134 -3.76 1.08 8.10
CA LEU A 134 -4.30 0.64 9.37
C LEU A 134 -5.70 1.24 9.59
N ALA A 135 -6.51 0.56 10.40
CA ALA A 135 -7.94 0.83 10.54
C ALA A 135 -8.25 2.17 11.24
N ALA A 136 -7.34 2.68 12.07
CA ALA A 136 -7.52 3.92 12.82
C ALA A 136 -6.20 4.67 13.02
N VAL A 137 -6.30 5.95 13.37
CA VAL A 137 -5.16 6.74 13.85
C VAL A 137 -4.59 6.15 15.13
N ASP A 138 -3.31 6.38 15.37
CA ASP A 138 -2.55 5.87 16.52
C ASP A 138 -2.43 4.33 16.60
N ASN A 139 -3.04 3.58 15.67
CA ASN A 139 -2.79 2.16 15.54
C ASN A 139 -1.33 1.91 15.12
N THR A 140 -0.73 0.89 15.70
CA THR A 140 0.64 0.47 15.41
C THR A 140 0.64 -0.73 14.47
N LEU A 141 1.62 -0.77 13.55
CA LEU A 141 1.91 -1.96 12.76
C LEU A 141 2.67 -2.94 13.64
N LYS A 142 2.13 -4.16 13.75
CA LYS A 142 2.74 -5.27 14.48
C LYS A 142 3.20 -6.35 13.51
N LEU A 143 4.20 -7.11 13.93
CA LEU A 143 4.71 -8.26 13.20
C LEU A 143 4.67 -9.49 14.10
N ASN A 144 4.03 -10.54 13.61
CA ASN A 144 4.04 -11.86 14.23
C ASN A 144 4.70 -12.88 13.29
N VAL A 145 5.06 -14.03 13.84
CA VAL A 145 5.67 -15.13 13.10
C VAL A 145 4.94 -16.43 13.39
N THR A 146 4.79 -17.29 12.39
CA THR A 146 4.16 -18.61 12.59
C THR A 146 5.06 -19.60 13.32
N ALA A 147 6.38 -19.36 13.32
CA ALA A 147 7.37 -20.07 14.13
C ALA A 147 8.37 -19.06 14.70
N SER A 148 8.72 -19.22 15.99
CA SER A 148 9.61 -18.29 16.69
C SER A 148 10.93 -18.14 15.93
N SER A 149 11.29 -16.89 15.64
CA SER A 149 12.41 -16.58 14.76
C SER A 149 12.99 -15.20 15.04
N THR A 150 14.19 -14.97 14.51
CA THR A 150 14.79 -13.65 14.42
C THR A 150 14.45 -13.07 13.06
N VAL A 151 13.86 -11.89 13.03
CA VAL A 151 13.46 -11.19 11.81
C VAL A 151 14.40 -10.00 11.58
N SER A 152 14.87 -9.86 10.34
CA SER A 152 15.70 -8.72 9.91
C SER A 152 15.22 -8.17 8.57
N GLY A 153 15.31 -6.86 8.38
CA GLY A 153 14.97 -6.21 7.11
C GLY A 153 14.38 -4.83 7.31
N MET A 154 13.40 -4.48 6.48
CA MET A 154 12.68 -3.21 6.59
C MET A 154 11.23 -3.32 6.12
N VAL A 155 10.40 -2.44 6.69
CA VAL A 155 9.07 -2.10 6.16
C VAL A 155 9.07 -0.63 5.75
N PHE A 156 8.31 -0.29 4.73
CA PHE A 156 8.27 1.06 4.19
C PHE A 156 6.86 1.49 3.78
N GLY A 157 6.60 2.79 3.89
CA GLY A 157 5.26 3.34 3.76
C GLY A 157 5.19 4.84 3.95
N VAL A 158 4.01 5.34 4.32
CA VAL A 158 3.78 6.72 4.74
C VAL A 158 2.98 6.77 6.04
N GLU A 159 3.03 7.91 6.72
CA GLU A 159 2.09 8.25 7.80
C GLU A 159 1.12 9.32 7.26
N GLU A 160 -0.19 9.08 7.37
CA GLU A 160 -1.24 9.98 6.87
C GLU A 160 -2.17 10.47 7.97
#